data_AF-A0A3E0R1T3-F1
#
_entry.id   AF-A0A3E0R1T3-F1
#
_cell.length_a   1.000
_cell.length_b   1.000
_cell.length_c   1.000
_cell.angle_alpha   90.00
_cell.angle_beta   90.00
_cell.angle_gamma   90.00
#
_symmetry.space_group_name_H-M   'P 1'
#
loop_
_entity.id
_entity.type
_entity.pdbx_description
1 polymer ?
#
loop_
_entity_poly.entity_id
_entity_poly.type
_entity_poly.pdbx_seq_one_letter_code
_entity_poly.pdbx_strand_id
1 'polypeptide(L)'
;MTNYFESGILNQVFRGISLTLPSTGVFIGLTSDSPSESAPADNELSGNGYARVHVPTGNFTAPSADGNGHKVENNTAIDFPTATGGNWGYASGVIITDASSGGNVLMKGDLTTPRNVLDGDTFRFSSTDLDVKFD
;
A
#
# COMPACT_ATOMS: atom_id res chain seq x y z
N MET A 1 -1.62 -9.04 -6.56
CA MET A 1 -2.80 -8.16 -6.27
C MET A 1 -3.58 -8.73 -5.08
N THR A 2 -4.84 -8.34 -4.84
CA THR A 2 -5.75 -9.10 -3.94
C THR A 2 -6.92 -9.67 -4.74
N ASN A 3 -7.52 -10.75 -4.26
CA ASN A 3 -8.73 -11.35 -4.86
C ASN A 3 -9.88 -10.34 -5.07
N TYR A 4 -10.01 -9.36 -4.15
CA TYR A 4 -11.01 -8.29 -4.26
C TYR A 4 -10.76 -7.45 -5.51
N PHE A 5 -9.52 -6.98 -5.69
CA PHE A 5 -9.17 -6.08 -6.78
C PHE A 5 -9.18 -6.80 -8.13
N GLU A 6 -8.67 -8.02 -8.18
CA GLU A 6 -8.73 -8.88 -9.38
C GLU A 6 -10.17 -9.10 -9.84
N SER A 7 -11.05 -9.52 -8.92
CA SER A 7 -12.47 -9.71 -9.21
C SER A 7 -13.13 -8.41 -9.65
N GLY A 8 -12.76 -7.28 -9.03
CA GLY A 8 -13.22 -5.95 -9.39
C GLY A 8 -12.84 -5.56 -10.82
N ILE A 9 -11.58 -5.76 -11.21
CA ILE A 9 -11.09 -5.47 -12.57
C ILE A 9 -11.82 -6.36 -13.59
N LEU A 10 -11.96 -7.66 -13.32
CA LEU A 10 -12.67 -8.58 -14.21
C LEU A 10 -14.15 -8.16 -14.40
N ASN A 11 -14.81 -7.76 -13.33
CA ASN A 11 -16.18 -7.26 -13.35
C ASN A 11 -16.30 -5.94 -14.14
N GLN A 12 -15.36 -5.01 -13.95
CA GLN A 12 -15.30 -3.74 -14.69
C GLN A 12 -15.12 -3.97 -16.19
N VAL A 13 -14.17 -4.81 -16.58
CA VAL A 13 -13.78 -5.00 -17.99
C VAL A 13 -14.78 -5.87 -18.75
N PHE A 14 -15.19 -7.00 -18.17
CA PHE A 14 -15.95 -8.02 -18.92
C PHE A 14 -17.44 -8.04 -18.61
N ARG A 15 -17.88 -7.40 -17.52
CA ARG A 15 -19.29 -7.44 -17.07
C ARG A 15 -19.92 -6.05 -16.95
N GLY A 16 -19.16 -4.98 -17.18
CA GLY A 16 -19.64 -3.60 -17.07
C GLY A 16 -20.08 -3.21 -15.66
N ILE A 17 -19.64 -3.95 -14.63
CA ILE A 17 -19.94 -3.64 -13.23
C ILE A 17 -18.84 -2.73 -12.72
N SER A 18 -19.19 -1.51 -12.32
CA SER A 18 -18.18 -0.52 -11.98
C SER A 18 -17.38 -0.86 -10.73
N LEU A 19 -16.06 -0.91 -10.84
CA LEU A 19 -15.14 -0.91 -9.70
C LEU A 19 -14.97 0.54 -9.23
N THR A 20 -15.45 0.84 -8.04
CA THR A 20 -15.33 2.19 -7.46
C THR A 20 -14.02 2.28 -6.68
N LEU A 21 -13.11 3.12 -7.14
CA LEU A 21 -11.85 3.44 -6.47
C LEU A 21 -11.89 4.90 -5.98
N PRO A 22 -11.10 5.29 -4.97
CA PRO A 22 -11.10 6.66 -4.50
C PRO A 22 -10.54 7.59 -5.57
N SER A 23 -11.24 8.70 -5.83
CA SER A 23 -10.86 9.65 -6.87
C SER A 23 -9.68 10.54 -6.48
N THR A 24 -9.39 10.67 -5.18
CA THR A 24 -8.39 11.59 -4.65
C THR A 24 -7.01 10.95 -4.40
N GLY A 25 -6.91 9.63 -4.43
CA GLY A 25 -5.67 8.92 -4.14
C GLY A 25 -5.90 7.59 -3.44
N VAL A 26 -4.80 6.94 -3.05
CA VAL A 26 -4.81 5.66 -2.31
C VAL A 26 -4.16 5.84 -0.95
N PHE A 27 -4.30 4.85 -0.08
CA PHE A 27 -3.68 4.86 1.24
C PHE A 27 -2.67 3.73 1.39
N ILE A 28 -1.45 4.05 1.82
CA ILE A 28 -0.37 3.09 2.02
C ILE A 28 -0.29 2.72 3.49
N GLY A 29 -0.33 1.41 3.79
CA GLY A 29 -0.18 0.85 5.12
C GLY A 29 0.98 -0.13 5.19
N LEU A 30 1.43 -0.45 6.41
CA LEU A 30 2.50 -1.40 6.72
C LEU A 30 1.94 -2.55 7.55
N THR A 31 2.42 -3.76 7.30
CA THR A 31 2.04 -4.98 8.04
C THR A 31 3.24 -5.62 8.71
N SER A 32 2.99 -6.39 9.79
CA SER A 32 4.04 -7.07 10.56
C SER A 32 4.48 -8.43 10.02
N ASP A 33 3.85 -8.89 8.95
CA ASP A 33 4.23 -10.06 8.18
C ASP A 33 3.85 -9.87 6.70
N SER A 34 4.05 -10.93 5.90
CA SER A 34 3.62 -10.97 4.51
C SER A 34 2.10 -10.92 4.44
N PRO A 35 1.48 -9.90 3.81
CA PRO A 35 0.03 -9.80 3.81
C PRO A 35 -0.60 -10.95 3.00
N SER A 36 -1.53 -11.67 3.63
CA SER A 36 -2.20 -12.84 3.02
C SER A 36 -3.20 -12.44 1.92
N GLU A 37 -3.57 -13.37 1.05
CA GLU A 37 -4.60 -13.14 0.03
C GLU A 37 -6.02 -13.03 0.62
N SER A 38 -6.32 -13.81 1.66
CA SER A 38 -7.66 -13.88 2.25
C SER A 38 -7.94 -12.74 3.22
N ALA A 39 -6.90 -12.26 3.91
CA ALA A 39 -7.01 -11.25 4.93
C ALA A 39 -5.75 -10.36 4.94
N PRO A 40 -5.56 -9.53 3.91
CA PRO A 40 -4.33 -8.76 3.72
C PRO A 40 -4.10 -7.65 4.76
N ALA A 41 -5.09 -7.28 5.57
CA ALA A 41 -4.97 -6.22 6.57
C ALA A 41 -4.92 -6.75 8.03
N ASP A 42 -5.01 -8.06 8.25
CA ASP A 42 -5.12 -8.63 9.61
C ASP A 42 -3.92 -8.28 10.51
N ASN A 43 -2.73 -8.16 9.91
CA ASN A 43 -1.49 -7.85 10.60
C ASN A 43 -1.00 -6.42 10.28
N GLU A 44 -1.90 -5.52 9.91
CA GLU A 44 -1.55 -4.11 9.78
C GLU A 44 -1.07 -3.54 11.12
N LEU A 45 0.00 -2.75 11.10
CA LEU A 45 0.51 -2.08 12.28
C LEU A 45 -0.55 -1.12 12.85
N SER A 46 -0.50 -0.87 14.16
CA SER A 46 -1.47 0.01 14.83
C SER A 46 -0.90 0.61 16.12
N GLY A 47 -1.54 1.68 16.61
CA GLY A 47 -1.14 2.38 17.83
C GLY A 47 0.08 3.28 17.66
N ASN A 48 0.50 3.93 18.75
CA ASN A 48 1.73 4.72 18.86
C ASN A 48 1.95 5.73 17.71
N GLY A 49 0.88 6.38 17.24
CA GLY A 49 0.93 7.37 16.16
C GLY A 49 0.90 6.81 14.73
N TYR A 50 0.85 5.48 14.55
CA TYR A 50 0.71 4.89 13.22
C TYR A 50 -0.60 5.29 12.55
N ALA A 51 -0.51 5.70 11.29
CA ALA A 51 -1.64 5.91 10.39
C ALA A 51 -1.22 5.60 8.95
N ARG A 52 -2.17 5.10 8.15
CA ARG A 52 -1.95 4.96 6.70
C ARG A 52 -1.67 6.32 6.07
N VAL A 53 -0.80 6.37 5.07
CA VAL A 53 -0.43 7.60 4.37
C VAL A 53 -1.29 7.76 3.12
N HIS A 54 -2.02 8.86 3.01
CA HIS A 54 -2.71 9.22 1.76
C HIS A 54 -1.70 9.65 0.70
N VAL A 55 -1.71 8.96 -0.45
CA VAL A 55 -0.92 9.29 -1.63
C VAL A 55 -1.87 9.80 -2.71
N PRO A 56 -1.85 11.12 -3.01
CA PRO A 56 -2.78 11.72 -3.96
C PRO A 56 -2.71 11.13 -5.37
N THR A 57 -3.82 11.20 -6.11
CA THR A 57 -3.83 10.93 -7.55
C THR A 57 -2.77 11.78 -8.26
N GLY A 58 -1.90 11.14 -9.03
CA GLY A 58 -0.78 11.79 -9.72
C GLY A 58 0.56 11.71 -8.98
N ASN A 59 0.58 11.23 -7.72
CA ASN A 59 1.83 11.00 -6.98
C ASN A 59 2.46 9.61 -7.26
N PHE A 60 1.89 8.88 -8.23
CA PHE A 60 2.54 7.76 -8.90
C PHE A 60 2.89 8.17 -10.33
N THR A 61 3.95 7.60 -10.88
CA THR A 61 4.34 7.79 -12.29
C THR A 61 3.27 7.27 -13.25
N ALA A 62 3.34 7.72 -14.51
CA ALA A 62 2.60 7.05 -15.57
C ALA A 62 3.13 5.61 -15.72
N PRO A 63 2.27 4.62 -16.08
CA PRO A 63 2.72 3.26 -16.30
C PRO A 63 3.85 3.18 -17.32
N SER A 64 4.88 2.41 -17.00
CA SER A 64 6.06 2.20 -17.86
C SER A 64 6.42 0.73 -17.90
N ALA A 65 7.05 0.29 -19.00
CA ALA A 65 7.47 -1.10 -19.15
C ALA A 65 8.67 -1.41 -18.25
N ASP A 66 8.67 -2.58 -17.58
CA ASP A 66 9.77 -3.05 -16.72
C ASP A 66 10.55 -4.25 -17.31
N GLY A 67 10.20 -4.65 -18.54
CA GLY A 67 10.75 -5.81 -19.24
C GLY A 67 9.89 -7.08 -19.12
N ASN A 68 9.12 -7.23 -18.04
CA ASN A 68 8.24 -8.39 -17.79
C ASN A 68 6.76 -7.99 -17.65
N GLY A 69 6.46 -6.70 -17.66
CA GLY A 69 5.12 -6.15 -17.53
C GLY A 69 5.16 -4.63 -17.55
N HIS A 70 4.20 -4.02 -16.85
CA HIS A 70 4.15 -2.59 -16.60
C HIS A 70 4.14 -2.32 -15.10
N LYS A 71 4.83 -1.25 -14.71
CA LYS A 71 4.83 -0.77 -13.33
C LYS A 71 4.55 0.72 -13.25
N VAL A 72 4.10 1.13 -12.08
CA VAL A 72 4.11 2.52 -11.62
C VAL A 72 5.00 2.60 -10.38
N GLU A 73 5.55 3.77 -10.12
CA GLU A 73 6.41 4.04 -8.96
C GLU A 73 5.90 5.30 -8.27
N ASN A 74 6.08 5.43 -6.96
CA ASN A 74 5.80 6.71 -6.30
C ASN A 74 6.78 7.79 -6.80
N ASN A 75 6.28 8.97 -7.16
CA ASN A 75 7.11 10.08 -7.68
C ASN A 75 7.39 11.18 -6.65
N THR A 76 6.85 11.01 -5.44
CA THR A 76 7.14 11.82 -4.25
C THR A 76 7.44 10.88 -3.09
N ALA A 77 8.24 11.33 -2.12
CA ALA A 77 8.43 10.58 -0.89
C ALA A 77 7.10 10.36 -0.16
N ILE A 78 6.93 9.17 0.42
CA ILE A 78 5.77 8.79 1.22
C ILE A 78 6.25 8.69 2.67
N ASP A 79 5.92 9.72 3.44
CA ASP A 79 6.27 9.87 4.84
C ASP A 79 5.16 9.37 5.73
N PHE A 80 5.42 8.31 6.50
CA PHE A 80 4.53 7.93 7.59
C PHE A 80 4.68 8.93 8.75
N PRO A 81 3.68 9.03 9.64
CA PRO A 81 3.85 9.76 10.88
C PRO A 81 5.07 9.27 11.66
N THR A 82 5.67 10.12 12.50
CA THR A 82 6.69 9.63 13.43
C THR A 82 6.04 8.69 14.45
N ALA A 83 6.69 7.59 14.78
CA ALA A 83 6.26 6.73 15.88
C ALA A 83 6.38 7.50 17.19
N THR A 84 5.29 7.59 17.95
CA THR A 84 5.24 8.38 19.19
C THR A 84 4.54 7.61 20.30
N GLY A 85 5.18 7.57 21.45
CA GLY A 85 4.65 6.92 22.65
C GLY A 85 4.86 5.40 22.65
N GLY A 86 5.73 4.89 21.76
CA GLY A 86 6.08 3.48 21.68
C GLY A 86 6.47 3.03 20.26
N ASN A 87 6.98 1.80 20.17
CA ASN A 87 7.32 1.18 18.89
C ASN A 87 6.06 0.79 18.11
N TRP A 88 6.09 0.85 16.77
CA TRP A 88 5.05 0.19 15.97
C TRP A 88 5.30 -1.32 15.86
N GLY A 89 6.56 -1.73 15.90
CA GLY A 89 6.98 -3.12 15.75
C GLY A 89 7.71 -3.38 14.44
N TYR A 90 7.75 -4.64 14.03
CA TYR A 90 8.41 -5.08 12.80
C TYR A 90 7.53 -4.73 11.61
N ALA A 91 8.00 -3.89 10.70
CA ALA A 91 7.36 -3.61 9.42
C ALA A 91 8.01 -4.51 8.36
N SER A 92 7.22 -5.40 7.76
CA SER A 92 7.72 -6.34 6.74
C SER A 92 6.85 -6.49 5.51
N GLY A 93 5.61 -6.03 5.54
CA GLY A 93 4.76 -5.95 4.35
C GLY A 93 4.19 -4.56 4.15
N VAL A 94 3.64 -4.35 2.96
CA VAL A 94 2.99 -3.11 2.52
C VAL A 94 1.64 -3.45 1.90
N ILE A 95 0.65 -2.61 2.18
CA ILE A 95 -0.69 -2.68 1.59
C ILE A 95 -1.06 -1.34 0.97
N ILE A 96 -1.78 -1.38 -0.16
CA ILE A 96 -2.39 -0.21 -0.79
C ILE A 96 -3.90 -0.38 -0.68
N THR A 97 -4.57 0.60 -0.08
CA THR A 97 -5.98 0.50 0.32
C THR A 97 -6.78 1.69 -0.20
N ASP A 98 -8.10 1.54 -0.26
CA ASP A 98 -9.04 2.57 -0.71
C ASP A 98 -9.50 3.52 0.41
N ALA A 99 -9.07 3.32 1.66
CA ALA A 99 -9.51 4.12 2.80
C ALA A 99 -8.39 4.32 3.82
N SER A 100 -8.49 5.40 4.61
CA SER A 100 -7.54 5.72 5.69
C SER A 100 -7.57 4.72 6.85
N SER A 101 -8.65 3.96 6.98
CA SER A 101 -8.81 2.87 7.95
C SER A 101 -9.88 1.91 7.41
N GLY A 102 -9.77 0.61 7.72
CA GLY A 102 -10.66 -0.41 7.14
C GLY A 102 -10.52 -0.47 5.62
N GLY A 103 -11.64 -0.38 4.91
CA GLY A 103 -11.67 -0.38 3.44
C GLY A 103 -11.24 -1.71 2.81
N ASN A 104 -11.02 -1.67 1.51
CA ASN A 104 -10.50 -2.80 0.74
C ASN A 104 -9.01 -2.63 0.48
N VAL A 105 -8.27 -3.73 0.59
CA VAL A 105 -6.88 -3.78 0.13
C VAL A 105 -6.87 -4.07 -1.36
N LEU A 106 -6.26 -3.20 -2.14
CA LEU A 106 -6.17 -3.28 -3.60
C LEU A 106 -4.90 -4.03 -4.03
N MET A 107 -3.77 -3.64 -3.44
CA MET A 107 -2.45 -4.22 -3.68
C MET A 107 -1.79 -4.57 -2.37
N LYS A 108 -0.92 -5.57 -2.40
CA LYS A 108 -0.13 -6.00 -1.25
C LYS A 108 1.21 -6.55 -1.73
N GLY A 109 2.20 -6.54 -0.85
CA GLY A 109 3.49 -7.17 -1.12
C GLY A 109 4.40 -7.14 0.10
N ASP A 110 5.51 -7.86 0.00
CA ASP A 110 6.56 -7.86 1.01
C ASP A 110 7.50 -6.68 0.79
N LEU A 111 8.00 -6.12 1.89
CA LEU A 111 9.08 -5.15 1.85
C LEU A 111 10.39 -5.87 1.51
N THR A 112 11.18 -5.28 0.62
CA THR A 112 12.53 -5.77 0.30
C THR A 112 13.50 -5.58 1.47
N THR A 113 13.26 -4.56 2.29
CA THR A 113 14.07 -4.19 3.46
C THR A 113 13.19 -4.03 4.70
N PRO A 114 12.72 -5.15 5.28
CA PRO A 114 11.88 -5.10 6.47
C PRO A 114 12.70 -4.63 7.68
N ARG A 115 12.05 -3.93 8.62
CA ARG A 115 12.73 -3.38 9.80
C ARG A 115 11.77 -3.14 10.96
N ASN A 116 12.31 -3.09 12.17
CA ASN A 116 11.58 -2.54 13.30
C ASN A 116 11.45 -1.01 13.17
N VAL A 117 10.27 -0.49 13.46
CA VAL A 117 10.02 0.94 13.62
C VAL A 117 9.89 1.22 15.12
N LEU A 118 10.91 1.87 15.67
CA LEU A 118 11.02 2.19 17.09
C LEU A 118 10.44 3.57 17.39
N ASP A 119 10.18 3.84 18.67
CA ASP A 119 9.73 5.18 19.11
C ASP A 119 10.70 6.27 18.63
N GLY A 120 10.16 7.34 18.03
CA GLY A 120 10.94 8.41 17.40
C GLY A 120 11.34 8.16 15.94
N ASP A 121 11.18 6.94 15.41
CA ASP A 121 11.46 6.67 13.99
C ASP A 121 10.38 7.24 13.08
N THR A 122 10.79 7.59 11.86
CA THR A 122 9.87 7.85 10.74
C THR A 122 10.11 6.80 9.66
N PHE A 123 9.08 6.07 9.26
CA PHE A 123 9.14 5.18 8.10
C PHE A 123 8.87 5.99 6.84
N ARG A 124 9.70 5.75 5.81
CA ARG A 124 9.63 6.48 4.55
C ARG A 124 9.88 5.53 3.38
N PHE A 125 9.06 5.66 2.35
CA PHE A 125 9.47 5.31 0.99
C PHE A 125 9.99 6.58 0.33
N SER A 126 11.25 6.61 -0.11
CA SER A 126 11.74 7.71 -0.92
C SER A 126 11.03 7.71 -2.27
N SER A 127 11.15 8.78 -3.05
CA SER A 127 10.71 8.73 -4.44
C SER A 127 11.32 7.51 -5.13
N THR A 128 10.54 6.82 -5.95
CA THR A 128 10.87 5.61 -6.71
C THR A 128 11.19 4.36 -5.87
N ASP A 129 10.95 4.36 -4.57
CA ASP A 129 11.21 3.16 -3.73
C ASP A 129 10.03 2.17 -3.75
N LEU A 130 8.80 2.64 -3.97
CA LEU A 130 7.60 1.81 -4.01
C LEU A 130 7.17 1.53 -5.45
N ASP A 131 7.58 0.36 -5.95
CA ASP A 131 7.18 -0.19 -7.24
C ASP A 131 5.87 -0.98 -7.11
N VAL A 132 4.90 -0.68 -7.97
CA VAL A 132 3.62 -1.38 -8.04
C VAL A 132 3.40 -1.93 -9.44
N LYS A 133 3.21 -3.24 -9.53
CA LYS A 133 2.93 -3.97 -10.77
C LYS A 133 1.73 -4.89 -10.60
N PHE A 134 1.06 -5.19 -11.70
CA PHE A 134 0.08 -6.28 -11.74
C PHE A 134 0.82 -7.53 -12.21
N ASP A 135 0.81 -8.57 -11.39
CA ASP A 135 1.41 -9.88 -11.64
C ASP A 135 0.38 -10.98 -11.83
#